data_AF-A0A1H6HPL5-F1
#
_entry.id   AF-A0A1H6HPL5-F1
#
_cell.length_a   1.000
_cell.length_b   1.000
_cell.length_c   1.000
_cell.angle_alpha   90.00
_cell.angle_beta   90.00
_cell.angle_gamma   90.00
#
_symmetry.space_group_name_H-M   'P 1'
#
loop_
_entity.id
_entity.type
_entity.pdbx_description
1 polymer ?
#
loop_
_entity_poly.entity_id
_entity_poly.type
_entity_poly.pdbx_seq_one_letter_code
_entity_poly.pdbx_strand_id
1 'polypeptide(L)'
;MIRRGPVAAALALLCLAGCVSASVPWRHPTLPREQWGHDYSSCRRQAERDSGWREDDNSSPSAFREYDRQRAKRQADGSLALCMTDLGYVPASRGESDRR
;
A
#
# COMPACT_ATOMS: atom_id res chain seq x y z
N MET A 1 24.15 -9.46 -42.97
CA MET A 1 22.75 -9.33 -42.52
C MET A 1 22.61 -10.04 -41.17
N ILE A 2 22.63 -9.32 -40.06
CA ILE A 2 22.57 -9.90 -38.70
C ILE A 2 21.10 -9.88 -38.25
N ARG A 3 20.45 -11.03 -38.22
CA ARG A 3 19.10 -11.20 -37.67
C ARG A 3 19.15 -11.03 -36.15
N ARG A 4 18.81 -9.83 -35.67
CA ARG A 4 18.59 -9.57 -34.24
C ARG A 4 17.22 -10.15 -33.86
N GLY A 5 17.24 -11.40 -33.40
CA GLY A 5 16.06 -12.12 -32.91
C GLY A 5 15.46 -11.53 -31.61
N PRO A 6 14.31 -12.06 -31.16
CA PRO A 6 13.29 -11.42 -30.31
C PRO A 6 13.68 -11.28 -28.82
N VAL A 7 14.96 -11.12 -28.51
CA VAL A 7 15.45 -11.00 -27.13
C VAL A 7 14.95 -9.70 -26.47
N ALA A 8 14.75 -8.64 -27.26
CA ALA A 8 14.22 -7.37 -26.75
C ALA A 8 12.76 -7.48 -26.23
N ALA A 9 11.96 -8.40 -26.77
CA ALA A 9 10.56 -8.57 -26.36
C ALA A 9 10.43 -9.30 -25.02
N ALA A 10 11.35 -10.22 -24.71
CA ALA A 10 11.33 -10.98 -23.45
C ALA A 10 11.67 -10.12 -22.23
N LEU A 11 12.52 -9.10 -22.39
CA LEU A 11 12.88 -8.17 -21.30
C LEU A 11 11.74 -7.18 -20.97
N ALA A 12 10.90 -6.81 -21.95
CA ALA A 12 9.78 -5.89 -21.71
C ALA A 12 8.66 -6.52 -20.85
N LEU A 13 8.46 -7.84 -20.93
CA LEU A 13 7.44 -8.57 -20.16
C LEU A 13 7.78 -8.70 -18.67
N LEU A 14 9.06 -8.60 -18.28
CA LEU A 14 9.48 -8.69 -16.88
C LEU A 14 9.20 -7.41 -16.08
N CYS A 15 9.03 -6.26 -16.73
CA CYS A 15 8.72 -4.99 -16.05
C CYS A 15 7.27 -4.91 -15.53
N LEU A 16 6.39 -5.83 -15.93
CA LEU A 16 4.98 -5.87 -15.48
C LEU A 16 4.75 -6.77 -14.26
N ALA A 17 5.73 -7.56 -13.85
CA ALA A 17 5.61 -8.50 -12.72
C ALA A 17 5.82 -7.85 -11.34
N GLY A 18 6.04 -6.54 -11.28
CA GLY A 18 6.43 -5.81 -10.06
C GLY A 18 5.29 -5.26 -9.20
N CYS A 19 4.02 -5.59 -9.44
CA CYS A 19 2.94 -5.21 -8.51
C CYS A 19 2.94 -6.17 -7.31
N VAL A 20 3.95 -6.01 -6.44
CA VAL A 20 4.01 -6.72 -5.16
C VAL A 20 2.72 -6.38 -4.40
N SER A 21 1.86 -7.39 -4.27
CA SER A 21 0.60 -7.26 -3.55
C SER A 21 0.94 -7.24 -2.07
N ALA A 22 1.34 -6.07 -1.56
CA ALA A 22 1.35 -5.82 -0.13
C ALA A 22 -0.03 -6.23 0.39
N SER A 23 -0.07 -7.16 1.34
CA SER A 23 -1.32 -7.72 1.85
C SER A 23 -2.21 -6.57 2.32
N VAL A 24 -3.32 -6.32 1.63
CA VAL A 24 -4.26 -5.25 1.96
C VAL A 24 -4.97 -5.64 3.26
N PRO A 25 -4.80 -4.91 4.38
CA PRO A 25 -5.41 -5.26 5.67
C PRO A 25 -6.90 -4.87 5.74
N TRP A 26 -7.56 -4.78 4.59
CA TRP A 26 -8.94 -4.33 4.41
C TRP A 26 -9.66 -5.29 3.48
N ARG A 27 -10.98 -5.46 3.67
CA ARG A 27 -11.84 -6.32 2.85
C ARG A 27 -13.09 -5.56 2.46
N HIS A 28 -13.61 -5.88 1.27
CA HIS A 28 -14.93 -5.40 0.84
C HIS A 28 -15.88 -6.60 0.67
N PRO A 29 -17.14 -6.52 1.11
CA PRO A 29 -18.07 -7.66 1.06
C PRO A 29 -18.47 -8.06 -0.36
N THR A 30 -18.49 -7.11 -1.30
CA THR A 30 -19.05 -7.32 -2.65
C THR A 30 -18.08 -7.05 -3.80
N LEU A 31 -16.91 -6.45 -3.54
CA LEU A 31 -15.96 -6.09 -4.61
C LEU A 31 -14.91 -7.19 -4.79
N PRO A 32 -14.49 -7.48 -6.04
CA PRO A 32 -13.39 -8.39 -6.33
C PRO A 32 -12.07 -7.98 -5.66
N ARG A 33 -11.26 -8.96 -5.25
CA ARG A 33 -10.00 -8.74 -4.49
C ARG A 33 -8.98 -7.94 -5.30
N GLU A 34 -9.03 -8.04 -6.62
CA GLU A 34 -8.16 -7.33 -7.55
C GLU A 34 -8.30 -5.80 -7.41
N GLN A 35 -9.48 -5.31 -7.02
CA GLN A 35 -9.74 -3.88 -6.80
C GLN A 35 -9.17 -3.38 -5.47
N TRP A 36 -9.09 -4.25 -4.45
CA TRP A 36 -8.71 -3.85 -3.09
C TRP A 36 -7.30 -3.25 -3.04
N GLY A 37 -6.36 -3.82 -3.82
CA GLY A 37 -5.00 -3.29 -3.92
C GLY A 37 -4.95 -1.90 -4.54
N HIS A 38 -5.76 -1.66 -5.58
CA HIS A 38 -5.85 -0.37 -6.24
C HIS A 38 -6.39 0.70 -5.27
N ASP A 39 -7.53 0.43 -4.65
CA ASP A 39 -8.21 1.36 -3.74
C ASP A 39 -7.36 1.66 -2.51
N TYR A 40 -6.80 0.62 -1.88
CA TYR A 40 -5.87 0.77 -0.76
C TYR A 40 -4.65 1.62 -1.15
N SER A 41 -4.05 1.38 -2.31
CA SER A 41 -2.91 2.17 -2.77
C SER A 41 -3.27 3.64 -3.02
N SER A 42 -4.49 3.91 -3.48
CA SER A 42 -5.00 5.25 -3.72
C SER A 42 -5.21 6.00 -2.40
N CYS A 43 -5.97 5.39 -1.47
CA CYS A 43 -6.21 5.95 -0.13
C CYS A 43 -4.91 6.16 0.65
N ARG A 44 -3.96 5.21 0.59
CA ARG A 44 -2.67 5.33 1.27
C ARG A 44 -1.86 6.50 0.74
N ARG A 45 -1.73 6.64 -0.59
CA ARG A 45 -1.02 7.78 -1.19
C ARG A 45 -1.67 9.11 -0.82
N GLN A 46 -2.99 9.16 -0.74
CA GLN A 46 -3.69 10.37 -0.30
C GLN A 46 -3.36 10.70 1.16
N ALA A 47 -3.46 9.73 2.07
CA ALA A 47 -3.13 9.91 3.48
C ALA A 47 -1.67 10.34 3.73
N GLU A 48 -0.73 9.77 2.98
CA GLU A 48 0.70 10.15 3.00
C GLU A 48 0.88 11.62 2.54
N ARG A 49 0.15 12.07 1.51
CA ARG A 49 0.19 13.47 1.06
C ARG A 49 -0.37 14.44 2.10
N ASP A 50 -1.48 14.09 2.74
CA ASP A 50 -2.18 15.00 3.66
C ASP A 50 -1.46 15.15 5.01
N SER A 51 -0.83 14.07 5.47
CA SER A 51 -0.07 14.08 6.73
C SER A 51 1.40 14.48 6.56
N GLY A 52 1.93 14.41 5.33
CA GLY A 52 3.37 14.52 5.07
C GLY A 52 4.19 13.35 5.61
N TRP A 53 3.55 12.29 6.11
CA TRP A 53 4.25 11.10 6.60
C TRP A 53 4.72 10.22 5.45
N ARG A 54 5.95 9.69 5.57
CA ARG A 54 6.45 8.64 4.69
C ARG A 54 7.10 7.51 5.48
N GLU A 55 6.95 6.29 4.96
CA GLU A 55 7.51 5.09 5.57
C GLU A 55 9.05 5.13 5.58
N ASP A 56 9.67 5.68 4.54
CA ASP A 56 11.12 5.75 4.33
C ASP A 56 11.83 6.85 5.14
N ASP A 57 11.09 7.72 5.84
CA ASP A 57 11.64 8.77 6.72
C ASP A 57 12.17 8.22 8.07
N ASN A 58 12.92 7.10 8.03
CA ASN A 58 13.51 6.44 9.22
C ASN A 58 14.92 6.96 9.55
N SER A 59 15.31 8.11 9.03
CA SER A 59 16.71 8.52 8.87
C SER A 59 17.29 9.40 9.99
N SER A 60 16.55 9.68 11.09
CA SER A 60 17.05 10.57 12.16
C SER A 60 16.97 9.95 13.57
N PRO A 61 18.09 9.86 14.32
CA PRO A 61 18.11 9.34 15.70
C PRO A 61 17.60 10.33 16.76
N SER A 62 16.99 11.46 16.37
CA SER A 62 16.47 12.46 17.31
C SER A 62 15.12 12.04 17.90
N ALA A 63 15.02 11.97 19.23
CA ALA A 63 13.78 11.62 19.93
C ALA A 63 12.60 12.56 19.62
N PHE A 64 12.87 13.86 19.43
CA PHE A 64 11.84 14.83 19.04
C PHE A 64 11.31 14.55 17.62
N ARG A 65 12.21 14.20 16.68
CA ARG A 65 11.79 13.84 15.33
C ARG A 65 11.00 12.54 15.28
N GLU A 66 11.37 11.58 16.12
CA GLU A 66 10.61 10.34 16.23
C GLU A 66 9.19 10.60 16.76
N TYR A 67 9.04 11.48 17.75
CA TYR A 67 7.72 11.88 18.25
C TYR A 67 6.85 12.50 17.14
N ASP A 68 7.39 13.47 16.41
CA ASP A 68 6.66 14.12 15.31
C ASP A 68 6.32 13.13 14.19
N ARG A 69 7.24 12.22 13.88
CA ARG A 69 7.02 11.14 12.91
C ARG A 69 5.88 10.22 13.34
N GLN A 70 5.84 9.80 14.60
CA GLN A 70 4.78 8.95 15.12
C GLN A 70 3.42 9.68 15.14
N ARG A 71 3.42 10.98 15.43
CA ARG A 71 2.21 11.81 15.32
C ARG A 71 1.71 11.87 13.87
N ALA A 72 2.60 12.15 12.92
CA ALA A 72 2.26 12.19 11.50
C ALA A 72 1.76 10.81 10.99
N LYS A 73 2.39 9.72 11.45
CA LYS A 73 1.95 8.36 11.16
C LYS A 73 0.51 8.11 11.61
N ARG A 74 0.17 8.45 12.85
CA ARG A 74 -1.19 8.27 13.37
C ARG A 74 -2.23 9.07 12.58
N GLN A 75 -1.86 10.27 12.12
CA GLN A 75 -2.70 11.07 11.26
C GLN A 75 -2.91 10.40 9.89
N ALA A 76 -1.83 9.88 9.29
CA ALA A 76 -1.90 9.12 8.03
C ALA A 76 -2.78 7.86 8.18
N ASP A 77 -2.57 7.08 9.23
CA ASP A 77 -3.35 5.87 9.53
C ASP A 77 -4.85 6.20 9.70
N GLY A 78 -5.16 7.32 10.38
CA GLY A 78 -6.53 7.80 10.53
C GLY A 78 -7.18 8.19 9.20
N SER A 79 -6.49 8.99 8.39
CA SER A 79 -6.98 9.40 7.06
C SER A 79 -7.16 8.21 6.12
N LEU A 80 -6.24 7.24 6.16
CA LEU A 80 -6.36 5.98 5.41
C LEU A 80 -7.60 5.21 5.85
N ALA A 81 -7.81 5.06 7.15
CA ALA A 81 -8.97 4.35 7.68
C ALA A 81 -10.28 4.99 7.22
N LEU A 82 -10.39 6.32 7.30
CA LEU A 82 -11.57 7.05 6.82
C LEU A 82 -11.84 6.81 5.33
N CYS A 83 -10.82 6.96 4.48
CA CYS A 83 -10.95 6.72 3.04
C CYS A 83 -11.42 5.30 2.73
N MET A 84 -10.85 4.29 3.41
CA MET A 84 -11.24 2.90 3.21
C MET A 84 -12.68 2.64 3.68
N THR A 85 -13.07 3.19 4.83
CA THR A 85 -14.45 3.05 5.33
C THR A 85 -15.48 3.75 4.45
N ASP A 86 -15.15 4.90 3.87
CA ASP A 86 -16.03 5.61 2.93
C ASP A 86 -16.27 4.81 1.64
N LEU A 87 -15.26 4.02 1.22
CA LEU A 87 -15.36 3.07 0.12
C LEU A 87 -16.08 1.77 0.49
N GLY A 88 -16.59 1.62 1.72
CA GLY A 88 -17.30 0.42 2.18
C GLY A 88 -16.40 -0.74 2.62
N TYR A 89 -15.10 -0.51 2.77
CA TYR A 89 -14.18 -1.51 3.28
C TYR A 89 -14.26 -1.63 4.81
N VAL A 90 -14.01 -2.84 5.29
CA VAL A 90 -13.86 -3.15 6.72
C VAL A 90 -12.46 -3.69 6.99
N PRO A 91 -11.88 -3.42 8.17
CA PRO A 91 -10.59 -4.02 8.54
C PRO A 91 -10.66 -5.55 8.44
N ALA A 92 -9.65 -6.14 7.83
CA ALA A 92 -9.42 -7.58 7.90
C ALA A 92 -8.94 -7.90 9.32
N SER A 93 -9.85 -7.92 10.30
CA SER A 93 -9.53 -8.30 11.68
C SER A 93 -8.67 -9.57 11.70
N ARG A 94 -7.68 -9.63 12.60
CA ARG A 94 -6.77 -10.78 12.84
C ARG A 94 -7.50 -12.03 13.37
N GLY A 95 -8.61 -12.45 12.74
CA GLY A 95 -9.48 -13.54 13.17
C GLY A 95 -9.32 -14.83 12.36
N GLU A 96 -8.24 -14.95 11.57
CA GLU A 96 -7.95 -16.14 10.76
C GLU A 96 -6.55 -16.69 11.10
N SER A 97 -6.16 -16.66 12.38
CA SER A 97 -5.05 -17.45 12.91
C SER A 97 -5.48 -18.37 14.07
N ASP A 98 -6.80 -18.48 14.33
CA ASP A 98 -7.36 -19.28 15.43
C ASP A 98 -8.46 -20.25 14.95
N ARG A 99 -8.21 -20.89 13.80
CA ARG A 99 -8.99 -22.03 13.27
C ARG A 99 -8.06 -23.05 12.60
N ARG A 100 -6.98 -23.44 13.28
CA ARG A 100 -6.18 -24.60 12.88
C ARG A 100 -5.64 -25.35 14.08
#